data_AF-A0A959PI26-F1
#
_entry.id   AF-A0A959PI26-F1
#
_cell.length_a   1.000
_cell.length_b   1.000
_cell.length_c   1.000
_cell.angle_alpha   90.00
_cell.angle_beta   90.00
_cell.angle_gamma   90.00
#
_symmetry.space_group_name_H-M   'P 1'
#
loop_
_entity.id
_entity.type
_entity.pdbx_description
1 polymer ?
#
loop_
_entity_poly.entity_id
_entity_poly.type
_entity_poly.pdbx_seq_one_letter_code
_entity_poly.pdbx_strand_id
1 'polypeptide(L)'
;MNIDTLKRDLKNLFSENKIKTIIENLKEVLIRDSDLHSEFLQICRRYNEVYDRKMAALIEDTTANLELNKVGESILYLIDKMTQEDIKSVSKLSHQEITNPILLITNDPAKGQKLKAFLHQLNFTIVDIFTSAEDLENKTYDLAIIDNRHLAYCPNAKVLSEMEASKKQAIEERIKLMEQLIRDTSLFMIHFGEYFFWITDHRERIHAANSQFSLYGRTKEMLEFINTYRV
;
A
#
# COMPACT_ATOMS: atom_id res chain seq x y z
N MET A 1 30.19 1.13 -1.41
CA MET A 1 29.70 2.49 -1.11
C MET A 1 30.41 2.99 0.15
N ASN A 2 30.80 4.28 0.26
CA ASN A 2 31.36 4.81 1.51
C ASN A 2 30.25 4.95 2.57
N ILE A 3 30.54 4.71 3.85
CA ILE A 3 29.60 4.82 4.95
C ILE A 3 28.94 6.19 5.04
N ASP A 4 29.66 7.28 4.76
CA ASP A 4 29.08 8.63 4.82
C ASP A 4 27.99 8.82 3.75
N THR A 5 28.22 8.24 2.57
CA THR A 5 27.23 8.22 1.49
C THR A 5 26.01 7.38 1.89
N LEU A 6 26.24 6.19 2.44
CA LEU A 6 25.17 5.33 2.95
C LEU A 6 24.31 6.05 4.02
N LYS A 7 24.94 6.63 5.04
CA LYS A 7 24.25 7.34 6.12
C LYS A 7 23.41 8.48 5.59
N ARG A 8 23.97 9.27 4.66
CA ARG A 8 23.25 10.37 4.00
C ARG A 8 22.04 9.86 3.23
N ASP A 9 22.22 8.81 2.43
CA ASP A 9 21.14 8.26 1.60
C ASP A 9 20.02 7.66 2.46
N LEU A 10 20.36 6.98 3.57
CA LEU A 10 19.37 6.49 4.54
C LEU A 10 18.62 7.64 5.26
N LYS A 11 19.30 8.74 5.58
CA LYS A 11 18.66 9.94 6.17
C LYS A 11 17.76 10.67 5.18
N ASN A 12 18.09 10.67 3.89
CA ASN A 12 17.20 11.18 2.85
C ASN A 12 15.91 10.34 2.78
N LEU A 13 16.03 9.01 2.77
CA LEU A 13 14.86 8.11 2.85
C LEU A 13 14.03 8.34 4.12
N PHE A 14 14.68 8.66 5.24
CA PHE A 14 13.97 9.00 6.49
C PHE A 14 13.12 10.27 6.32
N SER A 15 13.67 11.28 5.65
CA SER A 15 13.00 12.56 5.39
C SER A 15 11.79 12.38 4.46
N GLU A 16 11.82 11.37 3.59
CA GLU A 16 10.71 10.94 2.73
C GLU A 16 9.71 10.00 3.44
N ASN A 17 9.87 9.75 4.75
CA ASN A 17 9.06 8.81 5.53
C ASN A 17 9.08 7.36 4.99
N LYS A 18 10.18 6.94 4.37
CA LYS A 18 10.38 5.59 3.80
C LYS A 18 11.02 4.62 4.80
N ILE A 19 10.46 4.53 6.02
CA ILE A 19 11.03 3.72 7.12
C ILE A 19 11.23 2.25 6.74
N LYS A 20 10.27 1.64 6.04
CA LYS A 20 10.36 0.24 5.59
C LYS A 20 11.57 0.03 4.68
N THR A 21 11.78 0.94 3.73
CA THR A 21 12.93 0.92 2.82
C THR A 21 14.25 1.04 3.57
N ILE A 22 14.31 1.89 4.61
CA ILE A 22 15.51 2.00 5.45
C ILE A 22 15.81 0.66 6.12
N ILE A 23 14.77 0.00 6.68
CA ILE A 23 14.91 -1.32 7.29
C ILE A 23 15.41 -2.36 6.29
N GLU A 24 14.84 -2.40 5.08
CA GLU A 24 15.26 -3.32 4.01
C GLU A 24 16.73 -3.11 3.63
N ASN A 25 17.14 -1.84 3.46
CA ASN A 25 18.53 -1.50 3.16
C ASN A 25 19.50 -1.83 4.29
N LEU A 26 19.14 -1.51 5.54
CA LEU A 26 19.95 -1.86 6.71
C LEU A 26 20.11 -3.38 6.86
N LYS A 27 19.06 -4.16 6.56
CA LYS A 27 19.12 -5.63 6.59
C LYS A 27 20.12 -6.20 5.59
N GLU A 28 20.24 -5.59 4.41
CA GLU A 28 21.22 -6.00 3.39
C GLU A 28 22.64 -5.61 3.80
N VAL A 29 22.80 -4.37 4.27
CA VAL A 29 24.10 -3.76 4.48
C VAL A 29 24.76 -4.17 5.80
N LEU A 30 24.02 -4.36 6.89
CA LEU A 30 24.61 -4.70 8.19
C LEU A 30 25.21 -6.11 8.20
N ILE A 31 26.38 -6.25 8.81
CA ILE A 31 27.03 -7.54 9.09
C ILE A 31 26.26 -8.23 10.22
N ARG A 32 25.93 -9.51 10.04
CA ARG A 32 25.04 -10.24 10.98
C ARG A 32 25.61 -10.39 12.39
N ASP A 33 26.93 -10.43 12.51
CA ASP A 33 27.62 -10.69 13.78
C ASP A 33 28.03 -9.40 14.51
N SER A 34 27.67 -8.22 14.01
CA SER A 34 27.95 -6.96 14.72
C SER A 34 26.94 -6.69 15.84
N ASP A 35 27.38 -5.96 16.88
CA ASP A 35 26.50 -5.53 17.97
C ASP A 35 25.35 -4.65 17.45
N LEU A 36 25.64 -3.82 16.44
CA LEU A 36 24.66 -2.97 15.76
C LEU A 36 23.58 -3.79 15.03
N HIS A 37 23.90 -4.98 14.52
CA HIS A 37 22.88 -5.86 13.94
C HIS A 37 21.91 -6.38 15.00
N SER A 38 22.36 -6.64 16.22
CA SER A 38 21.47 -7.02 17.32
C SER A 38 20.52 -5.89 17.72
N GLU A 39 21.03 -4.64 17.82
CA GLU A 39 20.19 -3.45 18.04
C GLU A 39 19.17 -3.27 16.90
N PHE A 40 19.62 -3.43 15.64
CA PHE A 40 18.77 -3.36 14.46
C PHE A 40 17.62 -4.38 14.48
N LEU A 41 17.88 -5.63 14.90
CA LEU A 41 16.83 -6.65 14.99
C LEU A 41 15.73 -6.27 16.00
N GLN A 42 16.10 -5.63 17.11
CA GLN A 42 15.12 -5.15 18.10
C GLN A 42 14.25 -4.03 17.52
N ILE A 43 14.85 -3.11 16.78
CA ILE A 43 14.14 -2.04 16.06
C ILE A 43 13.17 -2.66 15.04
N CYS A 44 13.61 -3.64 14.26
CA CYS A 44 12.76 -4.34 13.29
C CYS A 44 11.56 -5.01 13.95
N ARG A 45 11.79 -5.70 15.08
CA ARG A 45 10.73 -6.36 15.83
C ARG A 45 9.69 -5.34 16.30
N ARG A 46 10.13 -4.22 16.89
CA ARG A 46 9.23 -3.16 17.35
C ARG A 46 8.47 -2.52 16.20
N TYR A 47 9.13 -2.24 15.08
CA TYR A 47 8.49 -1.71 13.87
C TYR A 47 7.35 -2.64 13.41
N ASN A 48 7.65 -3.94 13.25
CA ASN A 48 6.67 -4.93 12.81
C ASN A 48 5.51 -5.05 13.80
N GLU A 49 5.78 -5.10 15.11
CA GLU A 49 4.73 -5.17 16.13
C GLU A 49 3.77 -3.98 16.06
N VAL A 50 4.30 -2.76 15.98
CA VAL A 50 3.48 -1.54 15.89
C VAL A 50 2.68 -1.52 14.59
N TYR A 51 3.30 -1.90 13.48
CA TYR A 51 2.66 -1.92 12.17
C TYR A 51 1.56 -2.97 12.10
N ASP A 52 1.80 -4.19 12.58
CA ASP A 52 0.84 -5.28 12.62
C ASP A 52 -0.37 -4.91 13.48
N ARG A 53 -0.14 -4.32 14.67
CA ARG A 53 -1.21 -3.84 15.54
C ARG A 53 -2.02 -2.72 14.90
N LYS A 54 -1.36 -1.80 14.18
CA LYS A 54 -2.03 -0.73 13.43
C LYS A 54 -2.91 -1.32 12.32
N MET A 55 -2.37 -2.24 11.52
CA MET A 55 -3.09 -2.89 10.41
C MET A 55 -4.29 -3.72 10.90
N ALA A 56 -4.16 -4.35 12.06
CA ALA A 56 -5.23 -5.09 12.71
C ALA A 56 -6.24 -4.20 13.46
N ALA A 57 -6.10 -2.86 13.40
CA ALA A 57 -6.93 -1.90 14.14
C ALA A 57 -6.95 -2.13 15.66
N LEU A 58 -5.88 -2.70 16.22
CA LEU A 58 -5.74 -2.96 17.66
C LEU A 58 -5.23 -1.74 18.45
N ILE A 59 -4.78 -0.70 17.75
CA ILE A 59 -4.33 0.58 18.31
C ILE A 59 -4.84 1.72 17.45
N GLU A 60 -5.07 2.87 18.07
CA GLU A 60 -5.44 4.10 17.36
C GLU A 60 -4.28 4.66 16.53
N ASP A 61 -4.61 5.38 15.46
CA ASP A 61 -3.64 6.03 14.57
C ASP A 61 -2.66 6.94 15.33
N THR A 62 -3.15 7.70 16.30
CA THR A 62 -2.34 8.60 17.14
C THR A 62 -1.28 7.83 17.93
N THR A 63 -1.68 6.71 18.53
CA THR A 63 -0.79 5.82 19.29
C THR A 63 0.22 5.15 18.36
N ALA A 64 -0.24 4.65 17.21
CA ALA A 64 0.64 4.03 16.22
C ALA A 64 1.68 5.03 15.69
N ASN A 65 1.29 6.27 15.41
CA ASN A 65 2.20 7.30 14.94
C ASN A 65 3.25 7.66 16.00
N LEU A 66 2.84 7.77 17.28
CA LEU A 66 3.78 8.04 18.37
C LEU A 66 4.81 6.91 18.53
N GLU A 67 4.38 5.66 18.44
CA GLU A 67 5.29 4.51 18.51
C GLU A 67 6.19 4.39 17.27
N LEU A 68 5.67 4.67 16.07
CA LEU A 68 6.47 4.72 14.86
C LEU A 68 7.50 5.86 14.88
N ASN A 69 7.20 7.00 15.50
CA ASN A 69 8.18 8.07 15.69
C ASN A 69 9.35 7.61 16.57
N LYS A 70 9.07 6.91 17.68
CA LYS A 70 10.13 6.32 18.53
C LYS A 70 10.98 5.29 17.77
N VAL A 71 10.34 4.49 16.92
CA VAL A 71 11.07 3.57 16.02
C VAL A 71 11.95 4.37 15.07
N GLY A 72 11.43 5.46 14.49
CA GLY A 72 12.18 6.36 13.62
C GLY A 72 13.41 6.98 14.28
N GLU A 73 13.26 7.50 15.51
CA GLU A 73 14.37 8.02 16.32
C GLU A 73 15.43 6.95 16.60
N SER A 74 14.99 5.72 16.91
CA SER A 74 15.90 4.59 17.14
C SER A 74 16.67 4.23 15.87
N ILE A 75 16.02 4.28 14.71
CA ILE A 75 16.67 4.07 13.40
C ILE A 75 17.70 5.16 13.12
N LEU A 76 17.37 6.43 13.35
CA LEU A 76 18.32 7.53 13.15
C LEU A 76 19.55 7.39 14.05
N TYR A 77 19.33 7.06 15.32
CA TYR A 77 20.41 6.80 16.26
C TYR A 77 21.30 5.64 15.82
N LEU A 78 20.71 4.55 15.34
CA LEU A 78 21.44 3.41 14.78
C LEU A 78 22.28 3.85 13.57
N ILE A 79 21.69 4.59 12.62
CA ILE A 79 22.39 5.12 11.43
C ILE A 79 23.58 5.99 11.84
N ASP A 80 23.42 6.84 12.85
CA ASP A 80 24.49 7.71 13.33
C ASP A 80 25.64 6.93 13.96
N LYS A 81 25.34 5.87 14.70
CA LYS A 81 26.33 4.99 15.33
C LYS A 81 27.12 4.09 14.38
N MET A 82 26.56 3.75 13.22
CA MET A 82 27.19 2.81 12.29
C MET A 82 28.63 3.22 11.94
N THR A 83 29.54 2.25 11.94
CA THR A 83 30.93 2.42 11.50
C THR A 83 31.23 1.53 10.28
N GLN A 84 32.39 1.75 9.66
CA GLN A 84 32.79 0.95 8.47
C GLN A 84 32.89 -0.55 8.79
N GLU A 85 33.17 -0.90 10.03
CA GLU A 85 33.30 -2.29 10.48
C GLU A 85 31.94 -3.00 10.59
N ASP A 86 30.84 -2.25 10.64
CA ASP A 86 29.48 -2.80 10.79
C ASP A 86 28.80 -3.13 9.46
N ILE A 87 29.40 -2.70 8.34
CA ILE A 87 28.76 -2.73 7.03
C ILE A 87 29.48 -3.66 6.05
N LYS A 88 28.69 -4.43 5.30
CA LYS A 88 29.16 -5.17 4.15
C LYS A 88 29.52 -4.21 3.02
N SER A 89 30.46 -4.61 2.17
CA SER A 89 30.68 -3.91 0.91
C SER A 89 29.48 -4.11 0.00
N VAL A 90 28.62 -3.10 -0.10
CA VAL A 90 27.48 -3.07 -1.02
C VAL A 90 27.69 -1.98 -2.07
N SER A 91 27.38 -2.31 -3.33
CA SER A 91 27.58 -1.42 -4.48
C SER A 91 26.49 -0.36 -4.60
N LYS A 92 25.22 -0.70 -4.28
CA LYS A 92 24.07 0.21 -4.22
C LYS A 92 23.01 -0.30 -3.25
N LEU A 93 22.23 0.62 -2.67
CA LEU A 93 21.01 0.31 -1.94
C LEU A 93 19.98 -0.32 -2.89
N SER A 94 19.30 -1.38 -2.46
CA SER A 94 18.20 -1.95 -3.22
C SER A 94 16.93 -1.11 -2.97
N HIS A 95 16.43 -0.45 -4.01
CA HIS A 95 15.11 0.18 -3.99
C HIS A 95 14.34 -0.34 -5.20
N GLN A 96 13.54 -1.39 -4.99
CA GLN A 96 12.58 -1.82 -6.00
C GLN A 96 11.31 -1.00 -5.82
N GLU A 97 11.25 0.12 -6.53
CA GLU A 97 10.01 0.87 -6.71
C GLU A 97 9.06 0.08 -7.61
N ILE A 98 7.78 0.09 -7.26
CA ILE A 98 6.72 -0.42 -8.13
C ILE A 98 6.16 0.78 -8.88
N THR A 99 6.52 0.88 -10.16
CA THR A 99 6.23 2.03 -11.02
C THR A 99 4.97 1.85 -11.87
N ASN A 100 4.28 0.71 -11.77
CA ASN A 100 3.00 0.50 -12.44
C ASN A 100 2.00 1.61 -12.04
N PRO A 101 1.39 2.34 -12.99
CA PRO A 101 0.39 3.36 -12.68
C PRO A 101 -0.89 2.74 -12.11
N ILE A 102 -1.20 3.10 -10.85
CA ILE A 102 -2.41 2.68 -10.14
C ILE A 102 -3.41 3.83 -10.07
N LEU A 103 -4.64 3.56 -10.47
CA LEU A 103 -5.78 4.46 -10.32
C LEU A 103 -6.54 4.15 -9.04
N LEU A 104 -6.67 5.10 -8.12
CA LEU A 104 -7.48 4.96 -6.91
C LEU A 104 -8.80 5.70 -7.04
N ILE A 105 -9.91 4.96 -7.08
CA ILE A 105 -11.27 5.49 -7.22
C ILE A 105 -11.93 5.52 -5.83
N THR A 106 -12.33 6.71 -5.37
CA THR A 106 -12.98 6.89 -4.06
C THR A 106 -14.04 7.99 -4.11
N ASN A 107 -15.07 7.87 -3.27
CA ASN A 107 -16.07 8.92 -3.04
C ASN A 107 -15.65 9.90 -1.94
N ASP A 108 -14.58 9.59 -1.20
CA ASP A 108 -14.06 10.38 -0.09
C ASP A 108 -12.59 10.73 -0.38
N PRO A 109 -12.29 11.98 -0.79
CA PRO A 109 -10.94 12.41 -1.12
C PRO A 109 -9.97 12.26 0.05
N ALA A 110 -10.42 12.49 1.30
CA ALA A 110 -9.57 12.39 2.47
C ALA A 110 -9.16 10.93 2.74
N LYS A 111 -10.10 9.98 2.60
CA LYS A 111 -9.76 8.54 2.64
C LYS A 111 -8.88 8.12 1.48
N GLY A 112 -9.10 8.70 0.29
CA GLY A 112 -8.24 8.52 -0.87
C GLY A 112 -6.79 8.88 -0.60
N GLN A 113 -6.55 10.07 -0.03
CA GLN A 113 -5.21 10.52 0.33
C GLN A 113 -4.55 9.61 1.38
N LYS A 114 -5.30 9.17 2.39
CA LYS A 114 -4.79 8.20 3.38
C LYS A 114 -4.38 6.88 2.73
N LEU A 115 -5.17 6.38 1.78
CA LEU A 115 -4.88 5.13 1.09
C LEU A 115 -3.71 5.27 0.10
N LYS A 116 -3.61 6.40 -0.61
CA LYS A 116 -2.45 6.74 -1.43
C LYS A 116 -1.17 6.79 -0.58
N ALA A 117 -1.20 7.45 0.58
CA ALA A 117 -0.07 7.48 1.51
C ALA A 117 0.33 6.06 1.99
N PHE A 118 -0.65 5.21 2.29
CA PHE A 118 -0.41 3.81 2.63
C PHE A 118 0.29 3.04 1.49
N LEU A 119 -0.15 3.21 0.24
CA LEU A 119 0.48 2.57 -0.92
C LEU A 119 1.91 3.11 -1.16
N HIS A 120 2.14 4.41 -1.01
CA HIS A 120 3.49 4.98 -1.11
C HIS A 120 4.45 4.41 -0.06
N GLN A 121 3.99 4.18 1.18
CA GLN A 121 4.78 3.50 2.22
C GLN A 121 5.18 2.06 1.86
N LEU A 122 4.48 1.46 0.89
CA LEU A 122 4.71 0.12 0.37
C LEU A 122 5.45 0.12 -0.97
N ASN A 123 6.07 1.25 -1.35
CA ASN A 123 6.86 1.46 -2.56
C ASN A 123 6.05 1.50 -3.87
N PHE A 124 4.73 1.68 -3.84
CA PHE A 124 3.96 2.00 -5.04
C PHE A 124 4.10 3.49 -5.33
N THR A 125 4.77 3.86 -6.43
CA THR A 125 5.19 5.25 -6.66
C THR A 125 4.26 6.06 -7.56
N ILE A 126 3.51 5.40 -8.44
CA ILE A 126 2.56 6.07 -9.34
C ILE A 126 1.13 5.72 -8.91
N VAL A 127 0.55 6.55 -8.04
CA VAL A 127 -0.82 6.40 -7.56
C VAL A 127 -1.57 7.71 -7.77
N ASP A 128 -2.54 7.70 -8.68
CA ASP A 128 -3.44 8.84 -8.92
C ASP A 128 -4.78 8.61 -8.25
N ILE A 129 -5.40 9.67 -7.74
CA ILE A 129 -6.73 9.61 -7.13
C ILE A 129 -7.73 10.13 -8.14
N PHE A 130 -8.79 9.37 -8.34
CA PHE A 130 -9.89 9.66 -9.23
C PHE A 130 -11.15 9.95 -8.42
N THR A 131 -11.67 11.15 -8.61
CA THR A 131 -12.92 11.60 -7.98
C THR A 131 -13.99 11.94 -9.00
N SER A 132 -13.67 12.07 -10.30
CA SER A 132 -14.64 12.44 -11.35
C SER A 132 -14.27 11.86 -12.72
N ALA A 133 -15.29 11.53 -13.53
CA ALA A 133 -15.19 10.84 -14.82
C ALA A 133 -14.26 11.49 -15.85
N GLU A 134 -14.04 12.80 -15.75
CA GLU A 134 -13.37 13.64 -16.75
C GLU A 134 -11.84 13.47 -16.75
N ASP A 135 -11.26 12.90 -15.69
CA ASP A 135 -9.79 12.78 -15.53
C ASP A 135 -9.18 11.50 -16.15
N LEU A 136 -10.00 10.61 -16.74
CA LEU A 136 -9.53 9.37 -17.37
C LEU A 136 -8.93 9.61 -18.76
N GLU A 137 -9.20 10.76 -19.36
CA GLU A 137 -8.67 11.08 -20.68
C GLU A 137 -7.18 11.45 -20.57
N ASN A 138 -6.34 10.74 -21.32
CA ASN A 138 -4.89 10.94 -21.51
C ASN A 138 -3.92 10.18 -20.59
N LYS A 139 -4.38 9.35 -19.64
CA LYS A 139 -3.48 8.51 -18.82
C LYS A 139 -3.82 7.03 -18.94
N THR A 140 -2.78 6.21 -19.12
CA THR A 140 -2.88 4.75 -19.09
C THR A 140 -2.55 4.25 -17.70
N TYR A 141 -3.47 3.47 -17.11
CA TYR A 141 -3.28 2.80 -15.84
C TYR A 141 -3.14 1.29 -16.07
N ASP A 142 -2.47 0.59 -15.16
CA ASP A 142 -2.37 -0.87 -15.18
C ASP A 142 -3.44 -1.51 -14.30
N LEU A 143 -3.71 -0.88 -13.16
CA LEU A 143 -4.58 -1.37 -12.11
C LEU A 143 -5.46 -0.24 -11.57
N ALA A 144 -6.73 -0.55 -11.30
CA ALA A 144 -7.63 0.33 -10.55
C ALA A 144 -7.95 -0.27 -9.17
N ILE A 145 -7.84 0.52 -8.10
CA ILE A 145 -8.34 0.18 -6.77
C ILE A 145 -9.60 1.00 -6.53
N ILE A 146 -10.70 0.35 -6.16
CA ILE A 146 -12.00 0.98 -5.96
C ILE A 146 -12.34 0.90 -4.47
N ASP A 147 -12.28 2.04 -3.78
CA ASP A 147 -12.60 2.14 -2.35
C ASP A 147 -14.11 2.13 -2.12
N ASN A 148 -14.61 0.92 -1.85
CA ASN A 148 -16.01 0.60 -1.61
C ASN A 148 -16.31 0.33 -0.13
N ARG A 149 -15.42 0.70 0.80
CA ARG A 149 -15.65 0.50 2.24
C ARG A 149 -16.86 1.25 2.81
N HIS A 150 -17.41 2.21 2.05
CA HIS A 150 -18.64 2.92 2.38
C HIS A 150 -19.91 2.15 1.98
N LEU A 151 -19.79 1.12 1.11
CA LEU A 151 -20.92 0.30 0.70
C LEU A 151 -21.29 -0.70 1.78
N ALA A 152 -22.58 -0.98 1.87
CA ALA A 152 -23.09 -1.99 2.79
C ALA A 152 -22.73 -3.41 2.31
N TYR A 153 -22.55 -4.32 3.27
CA TYR A 153 -22.43 -5.75 3.00
C TYR A 153 -23.61 -6.25 2.16
N CYS A 154 -23.34 -6.81 0.98
CA CYS A 154 -24.36 -7.22 0.02
C CYS A 154 -24.01 -8.59 -0.58
N PRO A 155 -24.46 -9.68 0.05
CA PRO A 155 -24.05 -11.04 -0.32
C PRO A 155 -24.79 -11.61 -1.53
N ASN A 156 -25.93 -11.03 -1.92
CA ASN A 156 -26.69 -11.44 -3.09
C ASN A 156 -27.72 -10.36 -3.49
N ALA A 157 -28.30 -10.52 -4.68
CA ALA A 157 -29.31 -9.62 -5.23
C ALA A 157 -30.60 -9.54 -4.39
N LYS A 158 -30.96 -10.61 -3.64
CA LYS A 158 -32.12 -10.57 -2.75
C LYS A 158 -31.90 -9.57 -1.62
N VAL A 159 -30.73 -9.61 -0.96
CA VAL A 159 -30.40 -8.63 0.07
C VAL A 159 -30.45 -7.21 -0.49
N LEU A 160 -29.89 -6.97 -1.69
CA LEU A 160 -29.96 -5.67 -2.36
C LEU A 160 -31.41 -5.17 -2.54
N SER A 161 -32.33 -6.06 -2.93
CA SER A 161 -33.73 -5.70 -3.15
C SER A 161 -34.48 -5.30 -1.89
N GLU A 162 -34.03 -5.80 -0.72
CA GLU A 162 -34.62 -5.56 0.59
C GLU A 162 -33.95 -4.39 1.34
N MET A 163 -32.87 -3.81 0.80
CA MET A 163 -32.17 -2.68 1.41
C MET A 163 -32.97 -1.37 1.33
N GLU A 164 -32.69 -0.48 2.27
CA GLU A 164 -33.13 0.93 2.21
C GLU A 164 -32.70 1.58 0.90
N ALA A 165 -33.57 2.45 0.35
CA ALA A 165 -33.39 3.04 -0.97
C ALA A 165 -32.03 3.73 -1.16
N SER A 166 -31.52 4.43 -0.15
CA SER A 166 -30.23 5.12 -0.21
C SER A 166 -29.04 4.16 -0.35
N LYS A 167 -29.05 3.04 0.38
CA LYS A 167 -27.99 2.01 0.30
C LYS A 167 -28.05 1.27 -1.03
N LYS A 168 -29.27 0.94 -1.47
CA LYS A 168 -29.51 0.31 -2.76
C LYS A 168 -28.99 1.19 -3.91
N GLN A 169 -29.34 2.48 -3.90
CA GLN A 169 -28.87 3.44 -4.89
C GLN A 169 -27.34 3.54 -4.93
N ALA A 170 -26.68 3.63 -3.77
CA ALA A 170 -25.21 3.71 -3.72
C ALA A 170 -24.53 2.45 -4.31
N ILE A 171 -25.12 1.27 -4.08
CA ILE A 171 -24.64 0.01 -4.68
C ILE A 171 -24.87 0.00 -6.19
N GLU A 172 -26.06 0.37 -6.66
CA GLU A 172 -26.41 0.39 -8.09
C GLU A 172 -25.57 1.40 -8.87
N GLU A 173 -25.32 2.59 -8.33
CA GLU A 173 -24.41 3.59 -8.90
C GLU A 173 -22.98 3.04 -9.01
N ARG A 174 -22.53 2.31 -7.99
CA ARG A 174 -21.21 1.67 -8.03
C ARG A 174 -21.12 0.57 -9.09
N ILE A 175 -22.15 -0.28 -9.20
CA ILE A 175 -22.21 -1.32 -10.23
C ILE A 175 -22.08 -0.67 -11.60
N LYS A 176 -22.87 0.37 -11.86
CA LYS A 176 -22.85 1.09 -13.13
C LYS A 176 -21.47 1.65 -13.46
N LEU A 177 -20.79 2.26 -12.49
CA LEU A 177 -19.41 2.74 -12.68
C LEU A 177 -18.45 1.59 -13.00
N MET A 178 -18.53 0.48 -12.27
CA MET A 178 -17.64 -0.66 -12.46
C MET A 178 -17.88 -1.37 -13.79
N GLU A 179 -19.14 -1.50 -14.21
CA GLU A 179 -19.51 -1.99 -15.55
C GLU A 179 -18.98 -1.07 -16.66
N GLN A 180 -19.08 0.24 -16.45
CA GLN A 180 -18.50 1.23 -17.37
C GLN A 180 -16.98 1.04 -17.49
N LEU A 181 -16.27 0.90 -16.38
CA LEU A 181 -14.82 0.66 -16.39
C LEU A 181 -14.44 -0.67 -17.07
N ILE A 182 -15.22 -1.74 -16.86
CA ILE A 182 -15.02 -3.02 -17.56
C ILE A 182 -15.16 -2.81 -19.06
N ARG A 183 -16.22 -2.15 -19.50
CA ARG A 183 -16.51 -2.01 -20.93
C ARG A 183 -15.53 -1.08 -21.64
N ASP A 184 -15.18 0.02 -20.99
CA ASP A 184 -14.49 1.14 -21.64
C ASP A 184 -12.97 1.07 -21.45
N THR A 185 -12.47 0.18 -20.58
CA THR A 185 -11.04 0.03 -20.30
C THR A 185 -10.61 -1.44 -20.29
N SER A 186 -9.32 -1.69 -20.44
CA SER A 186 -8.73 -3.02 -20.20
C SER A 186 -8.24 -3.20 -18.76
N LEU A 187 -8.55 -2.28 -17.84
CA LEU A 187 -8.00 -2.29 -16.49
C LEU A 187 -8.39 -3.55 -15.73
N PHE A 188 -7.41 -4.09 -15.00
CA PHE A 188 -7.67 -4.97 -13.89
C PHE A 188 -8.08 -4.13 -12.68
N MET A 189 -8.96 -4.64 -11.83
CA MET A 189 -9.49 -3.88 -10.71
C MET A 189 -9.44 -4.64 -9.39
N ILE A 190 -9.31 -3.90 -8.30
CA ILE A 190 -9.50 -4.39 -6.93
C ILE A 190 -10.66 -3.66 -6.31
N HIS A 191 -11.67 -4.41 -5.90
CA HIS A 191 -12.68 -3.93 -4.97
C HIS A 191 -12.09 -3.93 -3.55
N PHE A 192 -12.05 -2.76 -2.90
CA PHE A 192 -11.66 -2.64 -1.51
C PHE A 192 -12.86 -2.33 -0.62
N GLY A 193 -13.38 -3.31 0.11
CA GLY A 193 -14.60 -3.15 0.90
C GLY A 193 -15.16 -4.44 1.47
N GLU A 194 -16.40 -4.34 1.95
CA GLU A 194 -17.19 -5.48 2.43
C GLU A 194 -17.57 -6.42 1.28
N TYR A 195 -17.99 -7.64 1.61
CA TYR A 195 -18.41 -8.60 0.59
C TYR A 195 -19.50 -8.01 -0.31
N PHE A 196 -19.28 -8.16 -1.62
CA PHE A 196 -20.19 -7.67 -2.64
C PHE A 196 -20.38 -8.70 -3.75
N PHE A 197 -21.60 -9.22 -3.88
CA PHE A 197 -21.93 -10.37 -4.71
C PHE A 197 -21.52 -10.22 -6.17
N TRP A 198 -21.71 -9.02 -6.74
CA TRP A 198 -21.49 -8.72 -8.15
C TRP A 198 -20.03 -9.00 -8.58
N ILE A 199 -19.07 -8.89 -7.65
CA ILE A 199 -17.66 -9.20 -7.93
C ILE A 199 -17.47 -10.67 -8.31
N THR A 200 -18.29 -11.58 -7.76
CA THR A 200 -18.15 -13.01 -8.01
C THR A 200 -18.34 -13.36 -9.48
N ASP A 201 -19.22 -12.64 -10.17
CA ASP A 201 -19.50 -12.83 -11.60
C ASP A 201 -18.44 -12.16 -12.50
N HIS A 202 -17.53 -11.36 -11.93
CA HIS A 202 -16.52 -10.57 -12.65
C HIS A 202 -15.08 -10.85 -12.19
N ARG A 203 -14.85 -12.02 -11.56
CA ARG A 203 -13.56 -12.40 -10.96
C ARG A 203 -12.38 -12.44 -11.92
N GLU A 204 -12.64 -12.63 -13.21
CA GLU A 204 -11.59 -12.61 -14.25
C GLU A 204 -10.89 -11.25 -14.35
N ARG A 205 -11.56 -10.17 -13.94
CA ARG A 205 -11.03 -8.80 -14.00
C ARG A 205 -11.01 -8.09 -12.65
N ILE A 206 -11.77 -8.57 -11.67
CA ILE A 206 -12.01 -7.86 -10.41
C ILE A 206 -11.72 -8.78 -9.23
N HIS A 207 -10.73 -8.42 -8.43
CA HIS A 207 -10.40 -9.12 -7.20
C HIS A 207 -10.93 -8.35 -5.98
N ALA A 208 -11.28 -9.07 -4.93
CA ALA A 208 -11.74 -8.47 -3.68
C ALA A 208 -10.63 -8.39 -2.63
N ALA A 209 -10.59 -7.27 -1.92
CA ALA A 209 -9.81 -7.04 -0.71
C ALA A 209 -10.74 -6.42 0.35
N ASN A 210 -10.67 -6.93 1.57
CA ASN A 210 -11.51 -6.49 2.69
C ASN A 210 -10.71 -5.87 3.84
N SER A 211 -9.39 -5.81 3.72
CA SER A 211 -8.49 -5.17 4.68
C SER A 211 -7.28 -4.59 3.94
N GLN A 212 -6.52 -3.72 4.60
CA GLN A 212 -5.27 -3.18 4.02
C GLN A 212 -4.25 -4.30 3.74
N PHE A 213 -4.24 -5.35 4.58
CA PHE A 213 -3.41 -6.52 4.36
C PHE A 213 -3.79 -7.26 3.07
N SER A 214 -5.08 -7.59 2.88
CA SER A 214 -5.52 -8.26 1.66
C SER A 214 -5.39 -7.36 0.43
N LEU A 215 -5.57 -6.05 0.59
CA LEU A 215 -5.36 -5.08 -0.49
C LEU A 215 -3.91 -5.08 -0.98
N TYR A 216 -2.93 -5.02 -0.06
CA TYR A 216 -1.51 -5.09 -0.42
C TYR A 216 -1.18 -6.39 -1.16
N GLY A 217 -1.61 -7.54 -0.62
CA GLY A 217 -1.38 -8.85 -1.23
C GLY A 217 -1.94 -8.93 -2.64
N ARG A 218 -3.20 -8.53 -2.83
CA ARG A 218 -3.87 -8.56 -4.15
C ARG A 218 -3.27 -7.58 -5.13
N THR A 219 -2.86 -6.40 -4.68
CA THR A 219 -2.19 -5.41 -5.54
C THR A 219 -0.90 -5.97 -6.11
N LYS A 220 -0.04 -6.60 -5.28
CA LYS A 220 1.19 -7.23 -5.79
C LYS A 220 0.92 -8.37 -6.75
N GLU A 221 0.04 -9.30 -6.36
CA GLU A 221 -0.31 -10.47 -7.17
C GLU A 221 -0.81 -10.06 -8.56
N MET A 222 -1.69 -9.07 -8.62
CA MET A 222 -2.25 -8.59 -9.89
C MET A 222 -1.21 -7.85 -10.73
N LEU A 223 -0.36 -7.01 -10.13
CA LEU A 223 0.71 -6.35 -10.88
C LEU A 223 1.76 -7.32 -11.41
N GLU A 224 2.11 -8.35 -10.65
CA GLU A 224 2.99 -9.43 -11.10
C GLU A 224 2.39 -10.17 -12.30
N PHE A 225 1.09 -10.52 -12.22
CA PHE A 225 0.36 -11.09 -13.34
C PHE A 225 0.36 -10.16 -14.57
N ILE A 226 0.04 -8.87 -14.38
CA ILE A 226 0.01 -7.88 -15.45
C ILE A 226 1.37 -7.75 -16.13
N ASN A 227 2.44 -7.60 -15.36
CA ASN A 227 3.81 -7.47 -15.87
C ASN A 227 4.29 -8.74 -16.61
N THR A 228 3.71 -9.90 -16.29
CA THR A 228 4.01 -11.16 -16.97
C THR A 228 3.17 -11.33 -18.24
N TYR A 229 1.90 -10.90 -18.20
CA TYR A 229 0.91 -11.14 -19.26
C TYR A 229 0.92 -10.06 -20.35
N ARG A 230 1.21 -8.81 -19.99
CA ARG A 230 1.29 -7.68 -20.92
C ARG A 230 2.75 -7.42 -21.26
N VAL A 231 3.11 -7.66 -22.52
CA VAL A 231 4.41 -7.30 -23.12
C VAL A 231 4.26 -5.97 -23.85
#